data_AF-A0A2E0YV92-F1
#
_entry.id   AF-A0A2E0YV92-F1
#
_cell.length_a   1.000
_cell.length_b   1.000
_cell.length_c   1.000
_cell.angle_alpha   90.00
_cell.angle_beta   90.00
_cell.angle_gamma   90.00
#
_symmetry.space_group_name_H-M   'P 1'
#
loop_
_entity.id
_entity.type
_entity.pdbx_description
1 polymer ?
#
loop_
_entity_poly.entity_id
_entity_poly.type
_entity_poly.pdbx_seq_one_letter_code
_entity_poly.pdbx_strand_id
1 'polypeptide(L)'
;MTTARLIVSLALCIVHNCAFATLIVGSKLQLHAATDKWGGAFPSETGSDIASQADSLNPLAVAVAVIDSTPDLFTRTSGSANANWNSADNGNVSFREMGWERQNAHSYTHYLAGDPYGTFAFPPKMWSYTLVPEIDSVFQLAWDISATQDSTHEVSGPFSLSFAYGGSGFEEHRIDLYSTGQLTQDLLAGVEYTVFLGHHLQVTGGGQAQHRIARFNADFIWKISTIPLPGTAVSVMLALLCFRLARSRGPLLPGT
;
A
#
# COMPACT_ATOMS: atom_id res chain seq x y z
N MET A 1 -25.21 30.17 52.14
CA MET A 1 -24.05 29.31 51.84
C MET A 1 -24.47 28.26 50.80
N THR A 2 -24.29 28.49 49.49
CA THR A 2 -24.51 27.45 48.44
C THR A 2 -24.19 27.98 47.01
N THR A 3 -22.97 28.45 46.75
CA THR A 3 -22.60 28.92 45.39
C THR A 3 -21.11 28.72 45.09
N ALA A 4 -20.54 27.55 45.41
CA ALA A 4 -19.12 27.30 45.18
C ALA A 4 -18.77 25.88 44.67
N ARG A 5 -19.73 25.15 44.09
CA ARG A 5 -19.49 23.77 43.60
C ARG A 5 -19.76 23.53 42.10
N LEU A 6 -19.99 24.57 41.30
CA LEU A 6 -20.46 24.41 39.91
C LEU A 6 -19.47 24.84 38.80
N ILE A 7 -18.16 24.95 39.08
CA ILE A 7 -17.19 25.39 38.04
C ILE A 7 -16.10 24.34 37.73
N VAL A 8 -15.95 23.28 38.53
CA VAL A 8 -14.89 22.28 38.29
C VAL A 8 -15.30 21.17 37.32
N SER A 9 -16.60 21.00 37.03
CA SER A 9 -17.08 19.95 36.10
C SER A 9 -17.10 20.34 34.61
N LEU A 10 -16.67 21.55 34.23
CA LEU A 10 -16.73 22.00 32.83
C LEU A 10 -15.41 21.85 32.05
N ALA A 11 -14.30 21.50 32.70
CA ALA A 11 -12.98 21.38 32.06
C ALA A 11 -12.58 19.94 31.71
N LEU A 12 -13.52 18.99 31.82
CA LEU A 12 -13.39 17.65 31.27
C LEU A 12 -14.22 17.52 29.98
N CYS A 13 -14.28 18.60 29.18
CA CYS A 13 -14.63 18.47 27.77
C CYS A 13 -13.50 17.66 27.10
N ILE A 14 -13.69 16.34 27.11
CA ILE A 14 -13.84 15.62 25.86
C ILE A 14 -12.71 15.99 24.89
N VAL A 15 -11.49 15.55 25.21
CA VAL A 15 -10.59 15.05 24.16
C VAL A 15 -11.20 13.72 23.72
N HIS A 16 -12.41 13.75 23.14
CA HIS A 16 -12.83 12.66 22.31
C HIS A 16 -11.83 12.71 21.16
N ASN A 17 -11.04 11.65 21.04
CA ASN A 17 -10.43 11.30 19.77
C ASN A 17 -11.61 11.19 18.79
N CYS A 18 -11.96 12.30 18.12
CA CYS A 18 -12.73 12.20 16.91
C CYS A 18 -11.90 11.28 16.02
N ALA A 19 -12.41 10.09 15.76
CA ALA A 19 -11.82 9.23 14.76
C ALA A 19 -11.92 10.01 13.45
N PHE A 20 -10.81 10.59 13.02
CA PHE A 20 -10.71 11.22 11.72
C PHE A 20 -10.78 10.09 10.70
N ALA A 21 -11.75 10.15 9.80
CA ALA A 21 -11.95 9.09 8.84
C ALA A 21 -11.23 9.50 7.55
N THR A 22 -10.22 8.75 7.14
CA THR A 22 -9.72 8.90 5.77
C THR A 22 -10.84 8.52 4.81
N LEU A 23 -11.20 9.42 3.88
CA LEU A 23 -12.16 9.08 2.84
C LEU A 23 -11.45 8.22 1.79
N ILE A 24 -11.98 7.02 1.53
CA ILE A 24 -11.49 6.17 0.45
C ILE A 24 -12.39 6.32 -0.76
N VAL A 25 -11.78 6.65 -1.90
CA VAL A 25 -12.51 6.87 -3.16
C VAL A 25 -12.64 5.55 -3.94
N GLY A 26 -11.53 4.84 -4.12
CA GLY A 26 -11.52 3.61 -4.92
C GLY A 26 -10.21 2.84 -4.83
N SER A 27 -10.27 1.60 -5.28
CA SER A 27 -9.09 0.75 -5.42
C SER A 27 -9.19 -0.15 -6.65
N LYS A 28 -8.03 -0.56 -7.14
CA LYS A 28 -7.89 -1.44 -8.29
C LYS A 28 -6.76 -2.43 -8.06
N LEU A 29 -6.98 -3.66 -8.48
CA LEU A 29 -5.98 -4.73 -8.53
C LEU A 29 -6.00 -5.32 -9.94
N GLN A 30 -4.85 -5.42 -10.59
CA GLN A 30 -4.73 -5.93 -11.95
C GLN A 30 -3.42 -6.69 -12.12
N LEU A 31 -3.51 -7.89 -12.68
CA LEU A 31 -2.37 -8.71 -13.06
C LEU A 31 -2.47 -9.06 -14.54
N HIS A 32 -1.32 -9.10 -15.22
CA HIS A 32 -1.18 -9.53 -16.59
C HIS A 32 -0.06 -10.56 -16.68
N ALA A 33 -0.38 -11.73 -17.22
CA ALA A 33 0.57 -12.80 -17.51
C ALA A 33 0.69 -12.99 -19.02
N ALA A 34 1.91 -13.12 -19.52
CA ALA A 34 2.17 -13.46 -20.91
C ALA A 34 3.38 -14.37 -21.04
N THR A 35 3.32 -15.27 -22.02
CA THR A 35 4.42 -16.17 -22.41
C THR A 35 4.82 -15.90 -23.87
N ASP A 36 6.11 -15.77 -24.16
CA ASP A 36 6.61 -15.64 -25.53
C ASP A 36 6.67 -16.99 -26.24
N LYS A 37 6.15 -17.02 -27.47
CA LYS A 37 6.17 -18.16 -28.39
C LYS A 37 6.85 -17.77 -29.68
N TRP A 38 7.73 -18.65 -30.17
CA TRP A 38 8.38 -18.51 -31.47
C TRP A 38 7.37 -18.34 -32.62
N GLY A 39 7.39 -17.17 -33.28
CA GLY A 39 6.75 -16.96 -34.58
C GLY A 39 5.21 -16.89 -34.59
N GLY A 40 4.56 -16.59 -33.46
CA GLY A 40 3.09 -16.56 -33.35
C GLY A 40 2.54 -15.55 -32.35
N ALA A 41 1.21 -15.55 -32.17
CA ALA A 41 0.54 -14.72 -31.17
C ALA A 41 0.90 -15.19 -29.74
N PHE A 42 1.18 -14.23 -28.86
CA PHE A 42 1.51 -14.44 -27.45
C PHE A 42 0.27 -14.91 -26.70
N PRO A 43 0.25 -16.13 -26.13
CA PRO A 43 -0.74 -16.44 -25.12
C PRO A 43 -0.56 -15.44 -23.97
N SER A 44 -1.65 -14.79 -23.61
CA SER A 44 -1.68 -13.80 -22.54
C SER A 44 -3.03 -13.82 -21.84
N GLU A 45 -3.03 -13.47 -20.57
CA GLU A 45 -4.21 -13.37 -19.74
C GLU A 45 -4.10 -12.12 -18.86
N THR A 46 -5.21 -11.41 -18.71
CA THR A 46 -5.33 -10.28 -17.80
C THR A 46 -6.45 -10.56 -16.82
N GLY A 47 -6.14 -10.51 -15.54
CA GLY A 47 -7.12 -10.49 -14.46
C GLY A 47 -7.19 -9.08 -13.87
N SER A 48 -8.40 -8.58 -13.60
CA SER A 48 -8.60 -7.28 -12.98
C SER A 48 -9.79 -7.31 -12.04
N ASP A 49 -9.66 -6.62 -10.92
CA ASP A 49 -10.71 -6.38 -9.94
C ASP A 49 -10.68 -4.90 -9.54
N ILE A 50 -11.84 -4.25 -9.58
CA ILE A 50 -12.00 -2.81 -9.36
C ILE A 50 -13.22 -2.62 -8.47
N ALA A 51 -13.04 -1.88 -7.38
CA ALA A 51 -14.13 -1.54 -6.48
C ALA A 51 -14.10 -0.06 -6.09
N SER A 52 -15.28 0.55 -6.05
CA SER A 52 -15.48 1.77 -5.26
C SER A 52 -15.44 1.40 -3.78
N GLN A 53 -14.87 2.29 -2.98
CA GLN A 53 -14.65 2.08 -1.56
C GLN A 53 -15.39 3.13 -0.71
N ALA A 54 -16.30 3.90 -1.32
CA ALA A 54 -16.98 5.03 -0.70
C ALA A 54 -17.90 4.61 0.47
N ASP A 55 -18.53 3.43 0.39
CA ASP A 55 -19.51 2.95 1.37
C ASP A 55 -19.13 1.61 2.03
N SER A 56 -18.30 0.80 1.39
CA SER A 56 -17.85 -0.49 1.91
C SER A 56 -16.42 -0.76 1.51
N LEU A 57 -15.63 -1.31 2.45
CA LEU A 57 -14.26 -1.72 2.21
C LEU A 57 -14.23 -3.12 1.61
N ASN A 58 -14.24 -3.19 0.29
CA ASN A 58 -14.35 -4.43 -0.46
C ASN A 58 -12.96 -5.02 -0.71
N PRO A 59 -12.68 -6.27 -0.26
CA PRO A 59 -11.44 -6.95 -0.62
C PRO A 59 -11.36 -7.14 -2.14
N LEU A 60 -10.14 -7.12 -2.69
CA LEU A 60 -9.88 -7.39 -4.10
C LEU A 60 -9.06 -8.65 -4.24
N ALA A 61 -9.37 -9.47 -5.25
CA ALA A 61 -8.62 -10.69 -5.53
C ALA A 61 -8.50 -10.94 -7.04
N VAL A 62 -7.28 -11.21 -7.49
CA VAL A 62 -6.99 -11.54 -8.89
C VAL A 62 -6.01 -12.69 -8.96
N ALA A 63 -6.20 -13.60 -9.91
CA ALA A 63 -5.22 -14.60 -10.29
C ALA A 63 -5.13 -14.67 -11.82
N VAL A 64 -3.94 -14.97 -12.33
CA VAL A 64 -3.67 -15.18 -13.76
C VAL A 64 -2.73 -16.37 -13.92
N ALA A 65 -2.93 -17.14 -14.98
CA ALA A 65 -2.07 -18.26 -15.33
C ALA A 65 -2.10 -18.53 -16.83
N VAL A 66 -0.96 -18.32 -17.47
CA VAL A 66 -0.74 -18.65 -18.88
C VAL A 66 0.23 -19.80 -18.98
N ILE A 67 -0.09 -20.77 -19.84
CA ILE A 67 0.78 -21.90 -20.15
C ILE A 67 0.90 -21.99 -21.66
N ASP A 68 2.13 -22.00 -22.16
CA ASP A 68 2.46 -22.43 -23.52
C ASP A 68 3.22 -23.75 -23.43
N SER A 69 2.76 -24.77 -24.14
CA SER A 69 3.36 -26.10 -24.10
C SER A 69 3.38 -26.79 -25.46
N THR A 70 4.43 -27.58 -25.65
CA THR A 70 4.63 -28.56 -26.71
C THR A 70 5.14 -29.84 -26.03
N PRO A 71 5.16 -31.01 -26.71
CA PRO A 71 5.42 -32.31 -26.06
C PRO A 71 6.68 -32.39 -25.17
N ASP A 72 7.70 -31.56 -25.39
CA ASP A 72 8.97 -31.58 -24.64
C ASP A 72 9.37 -30.22 -24.03
N LEU A 73 8.57 -29.18 -24.23
CA LEU A 73 8.88 -27.80 -23.84
C LEU A 73 7.62 -27.13 -23.29
N PHE A 74 7.74 -26.51 -22.14
CA PHE A 74 6.67 -25.65 -21.64
C PHE A 74 7.21 -24.39 -21.00
N THR A 75 6.37 -23.37 -21.00
CA THR A 75 6.51 -22.16 -20.22
C THR A 75 5.18 -21.91 -19.53
N ARG A 76 5.23 -21.64 -18.24
CA ARG A 76 4.11 -21.21 -17.42
C ARG A 76 4.46 -19.89 -16.78
N THR A 77 3.56 -18.93 -16.89
CA THR A 77 3.62 -17.66 -16.15
C THR A 77 2.36 -17.55 -15.32
N SER A 78 2.49 -17.30 -14.03
CA SER A 78 1.34 -17.23 -13.14
C SER A 78 1.59 -16.29 -11.97
N GLY A 79 0.50 -15.93 -11.32
CA GLY A 79 0.54 -15.14 -10.11
C GLY A 79 -0.85 -14.92 -9.56
N SER A 80 -0.90 -14.57 -8.28
CA SER A 80 -2.13 -14.13 -7.63
C SER A 80 -1.84 -12.95 -6.72
N ALA A 81 -2.85 -12.11 -6.53
CA ALA A 81 -2.77 -10.99 -5.64
C ALA A 81 -4.09 -10.82 -4.89
N ASN A 82 -4.00 -10.37 -3.65
CA ASN A 82 -5.15 -10.02 -2.83
C ASN A 82 -4.89 -8.69 -2.12
N ALA A 83 -5.89 -7.82 -2.07
CA ALA A 83 -5.89 -6.63 -1.22
C ALA A 83 -7.03 -6.73 -0.22
N ASN A 84 -6.71 -6.53 1.06
CA ASN A 84 -7.67 -6.57 2.16
C ASN A 84 -7.58 -5.27 2.97
N TRP A 85 -8.72 -4.85 3.49
CA TRP A 85 -8.84 -3.68 4.37
C TRP A 85 -9.30 -4.14 5.74
N ASN A 86 -8.64 -3.69 6.81
CA ASN A 86 -9.20 -3.86 8.16
C ASN A 86 -9.92 -2.59 8.63
N SER A 87 -9.52 -1.42 8.11
CA SER A 87 -10.23 -0.15 8.27
C SER A 87 -9.91 0.79 7.11
N ALA A 88 -10.48 2.00 7.13
CA ALA A 88 -10.13 3.02 6.14
C ALA A 88 -8.66 3.46 6.23
N ASP A 89 -8.05 3.29 7.39
CA ASP A 89 -6.69 3.73 7.66
C ASP A 89 -5.66 2.60 7.63
N ASN A 90 -6.05 1.34 7.41
CA ASN A 90 -5.07 0.26 7.30
C ASN A 90 -5.57 -0.96 6.52
N GLY A 91 -4.62 -1.68 5.94
CA GLY A 91 -4.86 -2.92 5.22
C GLY A 91 -3.57 -3.57 4.76
N ASN A 92 -3.71 -4.56 3.89
CA ASN A 92 -2.59 -5.26 3.27
C ASN A 92 -2.86 -5.58 1.80
N VAL A 93 -1.79 -5.65 1.02
CA VAL A 93 -1.79 -6.22 -0.32
C VAL A 93 -0.69 -7.25 -0.40
N SER A 94 -1.05 -8.40 -0.91
CA SER A 94 -0.19 -9.58 -0.99
C SER A 94 -0.13 -10.04 -2.43
N PHE A 95 1.08 -10.43 -2.85
CA PHE A 95 1.34 -11.06 -4.13
C PHE A 95 1.92 -12.45 -3.85
N ARG A 96 1.41 -13.47 -4.54
CA ARG A 96 1.73 -14.87 -4.28
C ARG A 96 2.02 -15.65 -5.55
N GLU A 97 3.04 -16.48 -5.46
CA GLU A 97 3.53 -17.35 -6.54
C GLU A 97 3.73 -16.57 -7.85
N MET A 98 4.15 -15.31 -7.73
CA MET A 98 4.34 -14.42 -8.86
C MET A 98 5.62 -14.82 -9.58
N GLY A 99 5.48 -15.31 -10.80
CA GLY A 99 6.65 -15.63 -11.60
C GLY A 99 6.34 -16.62 -12.71
N TRP A 100 7.30 -17.51 -12.93
CA TRP A 100 7.25 -18.41 -14.06
C TRP A 100 7.97 -19.72 -13.78
N GLU A 101 7.69 -20.68 -14.63
CA GLU A 101 8.28 -22.00 -14.67
C GLU A 101 8.47 -22.40 -16.13
N ARG A 102 9.64 -22.91 -16.50
CA ARG A 102 9.92 -23.36 -17.86
C ARG A 102 10.68 -24.67 -17.88
N GLN A 103 10.49 -25.44 -18.93
CA GLN A 103 11.24 -26.66 -19.21
C GLN A 103 11.66 -26.66 -20.67
N ASN A 104 12.95 -26.91 -20.91
CA ASN A 104 13.56 -27.03 -22.24
C ASN A 104 13.28 -25.86 -23.20
N ALA A 105 12.83 -24.71 -22.68
CA ALA A 105 12.51 -23.53 -23.47
C ALA A 105 13.78 -22.90 -24.06
N HIS A 106 13.75 -22.54 -25.34
CA HIS A 106 14.80 -21.72 -25.93
C HIS A 106 14.75 -20.29 -25.34
N SER A 107 15.75 -19.47 -25.65
CA SER A 107 15.89 -18.13 -25.08
C SER A 107 14.67 -17.25 -25.40
N TYR A 108 13.87 -16.88 -24.39
CA TYR A 108 12.64 -16.09 -24.58
C TYR A 108 12.48 -15.02 -23.49
N THR A 109 11.68 -14.01 -23.78
CA THR A 109 11.34 -12.98 -22.80
C THR A 109 9.96 -13.25 -22.20
N HIS A 110 9.89 -13.40 -20.89
CA HIS A 110 8.63 -13.64 -20.18
C HIS A 110 8.28 -12.41 -19.35
N TYR A 111 6.98 -12.10 -19.29
CA TYR A 111 6.49 -10.90 -18.63
C TYR A 111 5.32 -11.22 -17.71
N LEU A 112 5.47 -10.82 -16.44
CA LEU A 112 4.38 -10.73 -15.47
C LEU A 112 4.38 -9.29 -14.94
N ALA A 113 3.30 -8.58 -15.22
CA ALA A 113 3.23 -7.14 -15.03
C ALA A 113 1.82 -6.73 -14.58
N GLY A 114 1.66 -5.50 -14.10
CA GLY A 114 0.36 -4.82 -14.14
C GLY A 114 -0.05 -4.49 -15.59
N ASP A 115 -0.98 -3.54 -15.78
CA ASP A 115 -1.44 -3.11 -17.11
C ASP A 115 -0.29 -2.81 -18.11
N PRO A 116 -0.08 -3.64 -19.16
CA PRO A 116 1.00 -3.45 -20.12
C PRO A 116 0.69 -2.40 -21.20
N TYR A 117 -0.56 -1.92 -21.28
CA TYR A 117 -1.03 -0.97 -22.31
C TYR A 117 -1.38 0.41 -21.74
N GLY A 118 -1.23 0.61 -20.43
CA GLY A 118 -1.41 1.91 -19.78
C GLY A 118 -0.40 2.93 -20.30
N THR A 119 -0.87 3.90 -21.07
CA THR A 119 -0.06 4.84 -21.87
C THR A 119 1.04 5.63 -21.15
N PHE A 120 1.18 5.62 -19.81
CA PHE A 120 2.16 6.48 -19.10
C PHE A 120 2.57 6.01 -17.69
N ALA A 121 2.89 4.74 -17.46
CA ALA A 121 3.61 4.38 -16.21
C ALA A 121 4.43 3.11 -16.39
N PHE A 122 5.72 3.29 -16.67
CA PHE A 122 6.71 2.29 -16.29
C PHE A 122 7.08 2.59 -14.82
N PRO A 123 6.99 1.61 -13.91
CA PRO A 123 6.54 0.23 -14.13
C PRO A 123 5.00 0.07 -14.07
N PRO A 124 4.48 -1.03 -14.64
CA PRO A 124 3.06 -1.28 -14.73
C PRO A 124 2.42 -1.45 -13.35
N LYS A 125 1.28 -0.78 -13.16
CA LYS A 125 0.57 -0.68 -11.88
C LYS A 125 -0.24 -1.95 -11.63
N MET A 126 0.12 -2.70 -10.58
CA MET A 126 -0.59 -3.93 -10.19
C MET A 126 -1.67 -3.65 -9.17
N TRP A 127 -1.44 -2.70 -8.27
CA TRP A 127 -2.41 -2.26 -7.27
C TRP A 127 -2.44 -0.74 -7.20
N SER A 128 -3.63 -0.19 -6.97
CA SER A 128 -3.80 1.23 -6.67
C SER A 128 -4.87 1.48 -5.62
N TYR A 129 -4.67 2.53 -4.85
CA TYR A 129 -5.55 2.94 -3.76
C TYR A 129 -5.63 4.47 -3.70
N THR A 130 -6.84 5.02 -3.82
CA THR A 130 -7.10 6.46 -3.82
C THR A 130 -7.81 6.89 -2.55
N LEU A 131 -7.27 7.91 -1.89
CA LEU A 131 -7.72 8.40 -0.60
C LEU A 131 -7.65 9.93 -0.52
N VAL A 132 -8.46 10.51 0.37
CA VAL A 132 -8.41 11.93 0.75
C VAL A 132 -8.35 12.03 2.28
N PRO A 133 -7.21 12.47 2.87
CA PRO A 133 -7.10 12.64 4.32
C PRO A 133 -7.96 13.82 4.78
N GLU A 134 -8.71 13.68 5.86
CA GLU A 134 -9.46 14.81 6.47
C GLU A 134 -8.56 15.77 7.24
N ILE A 135 -7.43 15.26 7.75
CA ILE A 135 -6.42 16.00 8.49
C ILE A 135 -5.02 15.58 8.06
N ASP A 136 -4.03 16.40 8.38
CA ASP A 136 -2.63 16.08 8.12
C ASP A 136 -2.25 14.76 8.82
N SER A 137 -1.72 13.84 8.01
CA SER A 137 -1.54 12.43 8.38
C SER A 137 -0.21 11.91 7.85
N VAL A 138 0.21 10.75 8.33
CA VAL A 138 1.38 10.01 7.86
C VAL A 138 0.89 8.68 7.30
N PHE A 139 1.18 8.44 6.03
CA PHE A 139 1.10 7.13 5.41
C PHE A 139 2.37 6.35 5.75
N GLN A 140 2.21 5.10 6.16
CA GLN A 140 3.28 4.18 6.45
C GLN A 140 3.06 2.92 5.63
N LEU A 141 4.10 2.44 4.95
CA LEU A 141 4.11 1.17 4.25
C LEU A 141 5.25 0.32 4.78
N ALA A 142 4.95 -0.87 5.26
CA ALA A 142 5.93 -1.90 5.54
C ALA A 142 5.87 -2.98 4.46
N TRP A 143 7.01 -3.54 4.09
CA TRP A 143 7.07 -4.63 3.12
C TRP A 143 7.97 -5.78 3.57
N ASP A 144 7.62 -6.96 3.08
CA ASP A 144 8.42 -8.18 3.12
C ASP A 144 8.34 -8.89 1.77
N ILE A 145 9.47 -8.98 1.08
CA ILE A 145 9.57 -9.56 -0.26
C ILE A 145 10.53 -10.73 -0.20
N SER A 146 10.01 -11.92 -0.47
CA SER A 146 10.79 -13.15 -0.56
C SER A 146 10.67 -13.73 -1.97
N ALA A 147 11.72 -14.37 -2.45
CA ALA A 147 11.63 -15.14 -3.67
C ALA A 147 12.29 -16.49 -3.52
N THR A 148 11.71 -17.48 -4.18
CA THR A 148 12.25 -18.82 -4.33
C THR A 148 12.88 -18.89 -5.72
N GLN A 149 14.18 -19.16 -5.76
CA GLN A 149 14.92 -19.36 -7.00
C GLN A 149 15.55 -20.77 -6.95
N ASP A 150 15.34 -21.55 -8.00
CA ASP A 150 16.15 -22.76 -8.27
C ASP A 150 17.37 -22.43 -9.15
N SER A 151 17.45 -21.20 -9.69
CA SER A 151 18.60 -20.74 -10.46
C SER A 151 18.88 -19.24 -10.20
N THR A 152 20.16 -18.90 -10.09
CA THR A 152 20.68 -17.75 -9.31
C THR A 152 20.39 -16.34 -9.83
N HIS A 153 19.68 -16.13 -10.95
CA HIS A 153 19.66 -14.81 -11.61
C HIS A 153 18.38 -14.46 -12.40
N GLU A 154 17.23 -15.05 -12.07
CA GLU A 154 16.11 -15.11 -13.03
C GLU A 154 14.84 -14.30 -12.68
N VAL A 155 14.75 -13.76 -11.46
CA VAL A 155 13.76 -12.73 -11.09
C VAL A 155 14.52 -11.41 -11.02
N SER A 156 14.18 -10.45 -11.88
CA SER A 156 14.83 -9.15 -11.93
C SER A 156 13.80 -8.02 -12.05
N GLY A 157 14.21 -6.83 -11.62
CA GLY A 157 13.37 -5.64 -11.60
C GLY A 157 12.91 -5.30 -10.18
N PRO A 158 12.91 -4.02 -9.81
CA PRO A 158 12.39 -3.61 -8.51
C PRO A 158 10.86 -3.59 -8.52
N PHE A 159 10.26 -3.61 -7.34
CA PHE A 159 8.95 -2.99 -7.17
C PHE A 159 9.09 -1.48 -7.24
N SER A 160 8.06 -0.80 -7.76
CA SER A 160 7.88 0.62 -7.48
C SER A 160 6.68 0.83 -6.57
N LEU A 161 6.87 1.77 -5.66
CA LEU A 161 5.79 2.42 -4.95
C LEU A 161 5.74 3.86 -5.44
N SER A 162 4.57 4.32 -5.88
CA SER A 162 4.42 5.71 -6.30
C SER A 162 3.23 6.38 -5.64
N PHE A 163 3.35 7.68 -5.36
CA PHE A 163 2.29 8.54 -4.87
C PHE A 163 2.00 9.59 -5.93
N ALA A 164 0.79 9.58 -6.50
CA ALA A 164 0.30 10.70 -7.29
C ALA A 164 -0.62 11.56 -6.41
N TYR A 165 -0.44 12.88 -6.42
CA TYR A 165 -1.21 13.79 -5.57
C TYR A 165 -1.40 15.18 -6.20
N GLY A 166 -2.46 15.88 -5.80
CA GLY A 166 -2.70 17.27 -6.21
C GLY A 166 -2.75 17.49 -7.73
N GLY A 167 -3.22 16.49 -8.49
CA GLY A 167 -3.40 16.55 -9.95
C GLY A 167 -2.13 16.43 -10.81
N SER A 168 -0.96 16.84 -10.30
CA SER A 168 0.32 16.74 -11.03
C SER A 168 1.53 16.32 -10.18
N GLY A 169 1.39 16.25 -8.85
CA GLY A 169 2.43 15.75 -7.97
C GLY A 169 2.65 14.26 -8.17
N PHE A 170 3.91 13.85 -8.22
CA PHE A 170 4.30 12.45 -8.38
C PHE A 170 5.60 12.19 -7.62
N GLU A 171 5.60 11.15 -6.81
CA GLU A 171 6.78 10.64 -6.12
C GLU A 171 6.88 9.14 -6.36
N GLU A 172 8.10 8.64 -6.57
CA GLU A 172 8.36 7.22 -6.82
C GLU A 172 9.52 6.73 -5.96
N HIS A 173 9.31 5.59 -5.32
CA HIS A 173 10.30 4.87 -4.54
C HIS A 173 10.53 3.50 -5.17
N ARG A 174 11.80 3.16 -5.31
CA ARG A 174 12.25 1.85 -5.76
C ARG A 174 12.39 0.94 -4.54
N ILE A 175 11.77 -0.24 -4.60
CA ILE A 175 11.85 -1.26 -3.58
C ILE A 175 12.57 -2.47 -4.19
N ASP A 176 13.70 -2.84 -3.61
CA ASP A 176 14.48 -3.97 -4.09
C ASP A 176 13.76 -5.29 -3.82
N LEU A 177 13.93 -6.25 -4.73
CA LEU A 177 13.58 -7.64 -4.46
C LEU A 177 14.42 -8.18 -3.31
N TYR A 178 13.92 -9.19 -2.61
CA TYR A 178 14.61 -9.81 -1.47
C TYR A 178 14.86 -8.84 -0.30
N SER A 179 13.96 -7.88 -0.13
CA SER A 179 14.10 -6.86 0.91
C SER A 179 12.92 -6.88 1.87
N THR A 180 13.21 -6.48 3.10
CA THR A 180 12.23 -6.05 4.08
C THR A 180 12.51 -4.58 4.39
N GLY A 181 11.46 -3.81 4.64
CA GLY A 181 11.65 -2.39 4.91
C GLY A 181 10.37 -1.65 5.19
N GLN A 182 10.52 -0.34 5.34
CA GLN A 182 9.44 0.57 5.69
C GLN A 182 9.64 1.92 5.00
N LEU A 183 8.55 2.56 4.62
CA LEU A 183 8.52 3.92 4.10
C LEU A 183 7.44 4.70 4.84
N THR A 184 7.69 5.99 5.06
CA THR A 184 6.73 6.94 5.57
C THR A 184 6.58 8.12 4.63
N GLN A 185 5.35 8.57 4.39
CA GLN A 185 5.02 9.73 3.58
C GLN A 185 4.03 10.62 4.31
N ASP A 186 4.30 11.92 4.37
CA ASP A 186 3.36 12.89 4.92
C ASP A 186 2.23 13.15 3.91
N LEU A 187 1.00 13.16 4.42
CA LEU A 187 -0.22 13.42 3.67
C LEU A 187 -0.87 14.71 4.17
N LEU A 188 -1.16 15.63 3.27
CA LEU A 188 -1.84 16.88 3.59
C LEU A 188 -3.36 16.71 3.58
N ALA A 189 -4.03 17.37 4.51
CA ALA A 189 -5.48 17.40 4.60
C ALA A 189 -6.13 17.89 3.28
N GLY A 190 -7.18 17.22 2.84
CA GLY A 190 -8.00 17.58 1.67
C GLY A 190 -7.34 17.35 0.31
N VAL A 191 -6.09 16.85 0.28
CA VAL A 191 -5.41 16.50 -0.97
C VAL A 191 -5.73 15.06 -1.34
N GLU A 192 -6.16 14.83 -2.57
CA GLU A 192 -6.33 13.47 -3.09
C GLU A 192 -4.96 12.85 -3.38
N TYR A 193 -4.74 11.66 -2.84
CA TYR A 193 -3.57 10.82 -3.09
C TYR A 193 -4.02 9.53 -3.77
N THR A 194 -3.29 9.11 -4.80
CA THR A 194 -3.36 7.74 -5.32
C THR A 194 -2.02 7.06 -5.12
N VAL A 195 -2.03 6.01 -4.31
CA VAL A 195 -0.88 5.13 -4.07
C VAL A 195 -0.90 4.05 -5.15
N PHE A 196 0.25 3.79 -5.77
CA PHE A 196 0.46 2.74 -6.75
C PHE A 196 1.54 1.78 -6.28
N LEU A 197 1.27 0.48 -6.37
CA LEU A 197 2.30 -0.55 -6.31
C LEU A 197 2.40 -1.21 -7.68
N GLY A 198 3.60 -1.13 -8.25
CA GLY A 198 3.94 -1.71 -9.53
C GLY A 198 5.11 -2.67 -9.40
N HIS A 199 5.16 -3.65 -10.28
CA HIS A 199 6.33 -4.48 -10.47
C HIS A 199 6.44 -4.78 -11.95
N HIS A 200 7.65 -4.65 -12.48
CA HIS A 200 7.95 -5.11 -13.83
C HIS A 200 8.78 -6.38 -13.72
N LEU A 201 8.13 -7.54 -13.79
CA LEU A 201 8.88 -8.79 -13.87
C LEU A 201 9.25 -9.00 -15.33
N GLN A 202 10.50 -8.70 -15.64
CA GLN A 202 11.11 -9.06 -16.90
C GLN A 202 12.09 -10.19 -16.68
N VAL A 203 11.95 -11.21 -17.52
CA VAL A 203 12.79 -12.40 -17.49
C VAL A 203 13.45 -12.50 -18.83
N THR A 204 14.74 -12.22 -18.87
CA THR A 204 15.60 -12.47 -20.02
C THR A 204 16.51 -13.64 -19.67
N GLY A 205 16.28 -14.80 -20.27
CA GLY A 205 17.14 -15.96 -20.05
C GLY A 205 17.41 -16.70 -21.35
N GLY A 206 18.68 -16.84 -21.71
CA GLY A 206 19.12 -17.66 -22.83
C GLY A 206 19.90 -18.91 -22.39
N GLY A 207 19.68 -20.02 -23.08
CA GLY A 207 20.40 -21.28 -22.86
C GLY A 207 19.55 -22.51 -23.21
N GLN A 208 20.20 -23.54 -23.75
CA GLN A 208 19.63 -24.88 -23.87
C GLN A 208 19.83 -25.59 -22.51
N ALA A 209 18.73 -26.11 -21.96
CA ALA A 209 18.64 -27.06 -20.85
C ALA A 209 18.37 -26.56 -19.42
N GLN A 210 17.55 -27.42 -18.76
CA GLN A 210 17.03 -27.48 -17.40
C GLN A 210 15.67 -26.82 -17.15
N HIS A 211 14.84 -27.55 -16.39
CA HIS A 211 13.65 -27.04 -15.73
C HIS A 211 14.08 -25.91 -14.80
N ARG A 212 13.42 -24.76 -14.91
CA ARG A 212 13.75 -23.57 -14.11
C ARG A 212 12.47 -22.97 -13.58
N ILE A 213 12.54 -22.52 -12.33
CA ILE A 213 11.47 -21.86 -11.62
C ILE A 213 12.02 -20.58 -11.01
N ALA A 214 11.31 -19.49 -11.22
CA ALA A 214 11.59 -18.22 -10.58
C ALA A 214 10.26 -17.63 -10.09
N ARG A 215 10.08 -17.54 -8.77
CA ARG A 215 8.84 -17.03 -8.15
C ARG A 215 9.15 -16.13 -6.98
N PHE A 216 8.30 -15.14 -6.77
CA PHE A 216 8.32 -14.30 -5.58
C PHE A 216 6.96 -14.25 -4.89
N ASN A 217 7.04 -13.96 -3.59
CA ASN A 217 5.94 -13.57 -2.74
C ASN A 217 6.28 -12.19 -2.17
N ALA A 218 5.30 -11.30 -2.12
CA ALA A 218 5.47 -9.98 -1.54
C ALA A 218 4.28 -9.64 -0.67
N ASP A 219 4.55 -9.08 0.49
CA ASP A 219 3.55 -8.56 1.41
C ASP A 219 3.81 -7.09 1.66
N PHE A 220 2.76 -6.29 1.53
CA PHE A 220 2.78 -4.87 1.79
C PHE A 220 1.66 -4.54 2.77
N ILE A 221 1.99 -3.95 3.90
CA ILE A 221 1.04 -3.55 4.93
C ILE A 221 1.09 -2.03 5.01
N TRP A 222 -0.06 -1.38 4.81
CA TRP A 222 -0.15 0.07 4.95
C TRP A 222 -0.93 0.47 6.19
N LYS A 223 -0.59 1.65 6.70
CA LYS A 223 -1.29 2.32 7.79
C LYS A 223 -1.27 3.84 7.57
N ILE A 224 -2.36 4.50 7.93
CA ILE A 224 -2.47 5.95 8.01
C ILE A 224 -2.63 6.31 9.49
N SER A 225 -1.89 7.30 9.93
CA SER A 225 -1.96 7.79 11.30
C SER A 225 -1.90 9.31 11.34
N THR A 226 -2.55 9.91 12.31
CA THR A 226 -2.62 11.38 12.44
C THR A 226 -1.28 11.94 12.86
N ILE A 227 -0.86 13.08 12.30
CA ILE A 227 0.25 13.84 12.86
C ILE A 227 -0.22 14.47 14.18
N PRO A 228 0.47 14.28 15.31
CA PRO A 228 0.08 14.91 16.57
C PRO A 228 0.01 16.42 16.41
N LEU A 229 -1.20 16.99 16.45
CA LEU A 229 -1.37 18.43 16.38
C LEU A 229 -0.64 19.09 17.57
N PRO A 230 0.13 20.17 17.34
CA PRO A 230 0.77 20.92 18.43
C PRO A 230 -0.25 21.47 19.44
N GLY A 231 -1.53 21.51 19.10
CA GLY A 231 -2.64 21.87 20.00
C GLY A 231 -2.82 20.95 21.21
N THR A 232 -2.32 19.71 21.21
CA THR A 232 -2.28 18.87 22.42
C THR A 232 -1.36 19.46 23.48
N ALA A 233 -0.22 20.06 23.08
CA ALA A 233 0.64 20.80 23.99
C ALA A 233 -0.01 22.10 24.50
N VAL A 234 -0.79 22.78 23.65
CA VAL A 234 -1.56 23.98 24.04
C VAL A 234 -2.66 23.62 25.05
N SER A 235 -3.34 22.50 24.86
CA SER A 235 -4.38 22.01 25.77
C SER A 235 -3.80 21.60 27.13
N VAL A 236 -2.63 20.96 27.14
CA VAL A 236 -1.87 20.64 28.37
C VAL A 236 -1.39 21.92 29.05
N MET A 237 -0.86 22.90 28.31
CA MET A 237 -0.47 24.19 28.88
C MET A 237 -1.67 24.94 29.46
N LEU A 238 -2.82 24.93 28.79
CA LEU A 238 -4.03 25.59 29.27
C LEU A 238 -4.56 24.90 30.52
N ALA A 239 -4.55 23.56 30.57
CA ALA A 239 -4.90 22.80 31.76
C ALA A 239 -3.97 23.11 32.94
N LEU A 240 -2.65 23.20 32.70
CA LEU A 240 -1.66 23.59 33.71
C LEU A 240 -1.85 25.05 34.17
N LEU A 241 -2.20 25.97 33.26
CA LEU A 241 -2.48 27.36 33.57
C LEU A 241 -3.74 27.50 34.44
N CYS A 242 -4.81 26.78 34.11
CA CYS A 242 -6.03 26.71 34.90
C CYS A 242 -5.77 26.13 36.30
N PHE A 243 -4.92 25.10 36.43
CA PHE A 243 -4.52 24.55 37.72
C PHE A 243 -3.73 25.57 38.58
N ARG A 244 -2.83 26.34 37.97
CA ARG A 244 -2.07 27.39 38.69
C ARG A 244 -2.98 28.52 39.17
N LEU A 245 -3.94 28.94 38.35
CA LEU A 245 -4.92 29.99 38.71
C LEU A 245 -5.91 29.53 39.78
N ALA A 246 -6.29 28.25 39.79
CA ALA A 246 -7.12 27.68 40.86
C ALA A 246 -6.38 27.61 42.21
N ARG A 247 -5.06 27.39 42.19
CA ARG A 247 -4.23 27.30 43.41
C ARG A 247 -3.87 28.66 44.02
N SER A 248 -3.86 29.74 43.23
CA SER A 248 -3.50 31.09 43.74
C SER A 248 -4.62 31.80 44.51
N ARG A 249 -5.86 31.29 44.46
CA ARG A 249 -6.94 31.73 45.35
C ARG A 249 -6.82 31.01 46.69
N GLY A 250 -5.89 31.49 47.53
CA GLY A 250 -5.78 31.06 48.92
C GLY A 250 -7.08 31.33 49.71
N PRO A 251 -7.34 30.57 50.79
CA PRO A 251 -8.53 30.75 51.60
C PRO A 251 -8.55 32.16 52.20
N LEU A 252 -9.60 32.92 51.91
CA LEU A 252 -9.90 34.16 52.61
C LEU A 252 -10.12 33.80 54.08
N LEU A 253 -9.13 34.13 54.92
CA LEU A 253 -9.27 34.01 56.37
C LEU A 253 -10.45 34.88 56.83
N PRO A 254 -11.36 34.33 57.66
CA PRO A 254 -12.43 35.13 58.24
C PRO A 254 -11.80 36.16 59.19
N GLY A 255 -11.99 37.44 58.88
CA GLY A 255 -11.62 38.54 59.76
C GLY A 255 -12.50 38.52 61.02
N THR A 256 -11.86 38.49 62.17
CA THR A 256 -12.44 38.71 63.51
C THR A 256 -12.59 40.20 63.78
#